data_AF-A0A3N4KUK6-F1
#
_entry.id   AF-A0A3N4KUK6-F1
#
_cell.length_a   1.000
_cell.length_b   1.000
_cell.length_c   1.000
_cell.angle_alpha   90.00
_cell.angle_beta   90.00
_cell.angle_gamma   90.00
#
_symmetry.space_group_name_H-M   'P 1'
#
loop_
_entity.id
_entity.type
_entity.pdbx_description
1 polymer ?
#
loop_
_entity_poly.entity_id
_entity_poly.type
_entity_poly.pdbx_seq_one_letter_code
_entity_poly.pdbx_strand_id
1 'polypeptide(L)'
;MTELQDSHNFLLPEEFSQSVKRGEFKSPTKIIYNPEDNLAGNPVIKTRVLLRLQVGDQEEQPLFLLQFARPKVWRIRFDPDSLAPEQYDDYNSRTIISDTLSNLIRILGCAENIVWRTKFDAGSDLDPFYVFKTVQYPTKKDLKAGINGRTITELNIYKNEFKIETVRSIEGSGLGDPPVLQGATSKAVSKRKVVWETTGAGLSWKKTGAANATLLTAKKPGSARYLGWGDREQGGKEFSKKSTLMNYFNFDNMTYSSVYNQGPLDEREPLYHSEPFWLEVNGLPNYKTSTARSWNALVSSLDMFLAIIKDTLMCLIIPDYGYDTRKKVLKFAHAYNDRDTPLDGIHIDVDLQDGLRTFTIDVDRKFPRPKEMFDELRSRELNVAQTSLLHFILDKRYDDGNGVIPPHEVEYVCYENGIKLNIDPVNEMGQFPGADYNFVEWYNSGKPYRGGVGYGGTLGAG
;
A
#
# COMPACT_ATOMS: atom_id res chain seq x y z
N MET A 1 -14.45 -31.33 16.34
CA MET A 1 -14.15 -30.83 15.00
C MET A 1 -13.14 -29.72 15.18
N THR A 2 -11.92 -29.90 14.67
CA THR A 2 -10.91 -28.84 14.61
C THR A 2 -11.34 -27.88 13.52
N GLU A 3 -11.86 -26.72 13.90
CA GLU A 3 -12.07 -25.60 12.99
C GLU A 3 -10.74 -25.36 12.24
N LEU A 4 -10.82 -25.30 10.90
CA LEU A 4 -9.70 -24.83 10.08
C LEU A 4 -9.43 -23.39 10.50
N GLN A 5 -8.41 -23.21 11.34
CA GLN A 5 -7.99 -21.91 11.82
C GLN A 5 -7.57 -21.08 10.60
N ASP A 6 -8.43 -20.19 10.11
CA ASP A 6 -8.12 -19.41 8.91
C ASP A 6 -6.88 -18.55 9.21
N SER A 7 -5.81 -18.84 8.47
CA SER A 7 -4.53 -18.17 8.57
C SER A 7 -4.54 -16.75 8.03
N HIS A 8 -5.67 -16.29 7.46
CA HIS A 8 -5.85 -14.96 6.89
C HIS A 8 -6.80 -14.06 7.70
N ASN A 9 -7.12 -14.47 8.94
CA ASN A 9 -7.95 -13.69 9.83
C ASN A 9 -7.34 -12.30 10.11
N PHE A 10 -8.15 -11.25 9.99
CA PHE A 10 -7.77 -9.88 10.34
C PHE A 10 -7.37 -9.82 11.83
N LEU A 11 -6.15 -9.37 12.08
CA LEU A 11 -5.63 -9.13 13.43
C LEU A 11 -5.69 -7.64 13.76
N LEU A 12 -6.08 -7.32 14.99
CA LEU A 12 -5.98 -5.95 15.46
C LEU A 12 -4.50 -5.55 15.61
N PRO A 13 -4.12 -4.28 15.36
CA PRO A 13 -2.76 -3.81 15.53
C PRO A 13 -2.23 -4.05 16.95
N GLU A 14 -3.10 -3.94 17.96
CA GLU A 14 -2.74 -4.20 19.35
C GLU A 14 -2.38 -5.67 19.60
N GLU A 15 -3.15 -6.60 19.04
CA GLU A 15 -2.88 -8.04 19.13
C GLU A 15 -1.55 -8.39 18.46
N PHE A 16 -1.34 -7.83 17.26
CA PHE A 16 -0.07 -7.98 16.54
C PHE A 16 1.09 -7.42 17.37
N SER A 17 0.97 -6.19 17.89
CA SER A 17 1.99 -5.54 18.72
C SER A 17 2.29 -6.32 20.00
N GLN A 18 1.27 -6.89 20.66
CA GLN A 18 1.47 -7.75 21.82
C GLN A 18 2.24 -9.01 21.47
N SER A 19 1.95 -9.63 20.32
CA SER A 19 2.68 -10.82 19.87
C SER A 19 4.17 -10.56 19.61
N VAL A 20 4.51 -9.35 19.13
CA VAL A 20 5.91 -8.90 19.02
C VAL A 20 6.57 -8.82 20.40
N LYS A 21 5.87 -8.26 21.40
CA LYS A 21 6.39 -8.13 22.78
C LYS A 21 6.56 -9.46 23.50
N ARG A 22 5.81 -10.49 23.12
CA ARG A 22 5.93 -11.85 23.68
C ARG A 22 7.17 -12.61 23.20
N GLY A 23 7.92 -12.09 22.23
CA GLY A 23 9.13 -12.73 21.71
C GLY A 23 8.86 -13.91 20.79
N GLU A 24 7.69 -13.96 20.16
CA GLU A 24 7.30 -15.02 19.22
C GLU A 24 8.01 -14.91 17.86
N PHE A 25 8.73 -13.81 17.62
CA PHE A 25 9.39 -13.53 16.35
C PHE A 25 10.86 -13.96 16.38
N LYS A 26 11.31 -14.55 15.28
CA LYS A 26 12.73 -14.83 15.03
C LYS A 26 13.36 -13.62 14.36
N SER A 27 14.58 -13.28 14.78
CA SER A 27 15.38 -12.22 14.17
C SER A 27 16.73 -12.78 13.75
N PRO A 28 17.33 -12.29 12.65
CA PRO A 28 18.61 -12.79 12.22
C PRO A 28 19.75 -12.24 13.06
N THR A 29 20.66 -13.13 13.43
CA THR A 29 21.84 -12.85 14.24
C THR A 29 23.04 -12.48 13.38
N LYS A 30 23.09 -12.91 12.11
CA LYS A 30 24.18 -12.61 11.19
C LYS A 30 23.67 -12.45 9.76
N ILE A 31 24.34 -11.57 9.01
CA ILE A 31 24.15 -11.42 7.56
C ILE A 31 25.39 -11.96 6.86
N ILE A 32 25.18 -12.86 5.90
CA ILE A 32 26.24 -13.55 5.17
C ILE A 32 26.12 -13.22 3.69
N TYR A 33 27.23 -12.86 3.07
CA TYR A 33 27.34 -12.72 1.63
C TYR A 33 27.95 -14.01 1.04
N ASN A 34 27.20 -14.68 0.18
CA ASN A 34 27.70 -15.77 -0.65
C ASN A 34 27.81 -15.29 -2.11
N PRO A 35 29.01 -15.30 -2.72
CA PRO A 35 29.18 -14.95 -4.13
C PRO A 35 28.36 -15.82 -5.09
N GLU A 36 28.12 -17.10 -4.75
CA GLU A 36 27.41 -18.04 -5.63
C GLU A 36 25.94 -17.66 -5.84
N ASP A 37 25.27 -17.16 -4.80
CA ASP A 37 23.89 -16.66 -4.87
C ASP A 37 23.76 -15.43 -5.77
N ASN A 38 24.89 -14.79 -6.10
CA ASN A 38 24.98 -13.57 -6.88
C ASN A 38 25.61 -13.81 -8.28
N LEU A 39 25.78 -15.08 -8.70
CA LEU A 39 26.32 -15.43 -10.02
C LEU A 39 25.38 -15.06 -11.17
N ALA A 40 25.97 -14.62 -12.28
CA ALA A 40 25.26 -13.97 -13.38
C ALA A 40 24.56 -14.97 -14.32
N GLY A 41 23.26 -15.22 -14.10
CA GLY A 41 22.36 -15.92 -15.05
C GLY A 41 21.07 -15.17 -15.42
N ASN A 42 20.76 -14.06 -14.72
CA ASN A 42 19.49 -13.34 -14.85
C ASN A 42 19.74 -11.84 -15.17
N PRO A 43 19.07 -11.24 -16.20
CA PRO A 43 19.29 -9.83 -16.62
C PRO A 43 19.06 -8.76 -15.52
N VAL A 44 18.41 -9.14 -14.42
CA VAL A 44 18.09 -8.31 -13.24
C VAL A 44 19.27 -8.09 -12.29
N ILE A 45 20.35 -8.86 -12.43
CA ILE A 45 21.46 -8.92 -11.47
C ILE A 45 22.27 -7.61 -11.39
N LYS A 46 22.16 -6.70 -12.37
CA LYS A 46 22.97 -5.47 -12.41
C LYS A 46 22.67 -4.46 -11.33
N THR A 47 21.52 -4.53 -10.66
CA THR A 47 21.12 -3.52 -9.66
C THR A 47 20.75 -4.11 -8.30
N ARG A 48 21.07 -5.40 -8.07
CA ARG A 48 20.64 -6.15 -6.89
C ARG A 48 21.81 -6.80 -6.15
N VAL A 49 21.59 -7.14 -4.89
CA VAL A 49 22.45 -8.02 -4.09
C VAL A 49 21.58 -8.94 -3.24
N LEU A 50 21.89 -10.23 -3.28
CA LEU A 50 21.30 -11.25 -2.43
C LEU A 50 22.24 -11.54 -1.25
N LEU A 51 21.64 -11.63 -0.08
CA LEU A 51 22.33 -11.86 1.18
C LEU A 51 21.55 -12.91 1.98
N ARG A 52 22.27 -13.77 2.70
CA ARG A 52 21.70 -14.81 3.55
C ARG A 52 21.58 -14.32 4.98
N LEU A 53 20.48 -14.69 5.62
CA LEU A 53 20.19 -14.37 7.02
C LEU A 53 20.38 -15.62 7.87
N GLN A 54 21.33 -15.58 8.79
CA GLN A 54 21.52 -16.66 9.77
C GLN A 54 20.71 -16.36 11.02
N VAL A 55 20.00 -17.36 11.53
CA VAL A 55 19.23 -17.29 12.78
C VAL A 55 19.79 -18.31 13.76
N GLY A 56 20.62 -17.86 14.71
CA GLY A 56 21.29 -18.76 15.65
C GLY A 56 22.08 -19.86 14.94
N ASP A 57 21.86 -21.11 15.34
CA ASP A 57 22.51 -22.31 14.77
C ASP A 57 21.63 -23.04 13.73
N GLN A 58 20.59 -22.39 13.19
CA GLN A 58 19.75 -23.00 12.17
C GLN A 58 20.51 -23.17 10.84
N GLU A 59 20.36 -24.32 10.19
CA GLU A 59 20.95 -24.61 8.88
C GLU A 59 20.28 -23.82 7.75
N GLU A 60 18.97 -23.61 7.85
CA GLU A 60 18.21 -22.84 6.87
C GLU A 60 18.53 -21.34 7.00
N GLN A 61 19.03 -20.78 5.92
CA GLN A 61 19.39 -19.36 5.84
C GLN A 61 18.54 -18.69 4.78
N PRO A 62 17.41 -18.06 5.17
CA PRO A 62 16.56 -17.37 4.22
C PRO A 62 17.31 -16.23 3.53
N LEU A 63 16.99 -16.03 2.27
CA LEU A 63 17.56 -14.98 1.45
C LEU A 63 16.79 -13.69 1.65
N PHE A 64 17.51 -12.57 1.60
CA PHE A 64 16.90 -11.26 1.41
C PHE A 64 17.59 -10.52 0.27
N LEU A 65 16.80 -9.75 -0.45
CA LEU A 65 17.19 -9.06 -1.67
C LEU A 65 17.19 -7.55 -1.44
N LEU A 66 18.33 -6.90 -1.67
CA LEU A 66 18.41 -5.45 -1.77
C LEU A 66 18.56 -5.05 -3.23
N GLN A 67 17.74 -4.11 -3.70
CA GLN A 67 17.75 -3.72 -5.09
C GLN A 67 17.52 -2.24 -5.30
N PHE A 68 18.29 -1.63 -6.19
CA PHE A 68 18.06 -0.25 -6.63
C PHE A 68 17.16 -0.21 -7.87
N ALA A 69 16.07 0.55 -7.76
CA ALA A 69 15.26 0.95 -8.92
C ALA A 69 15.82 2.24 -9.55
N ARG A 70 16.40 3.14 -8.75
CA ARG A 70 17.02 4.40 -9.19
C ARG A 70 18.20 4.75 -8.27
N PRO A 71 19.07 5.71 -8.63
CA PRO A 71 20.17 6.13 -7.75
C PRO A 71 19.75 6.51 -6.32
N LYS A 72 18.52 6.99 -6.13
CA LYS A 72 17.95 7.39 -4.83
C LYS A 72 16.79 6.51 -4.35
N VAL A 73 16.37 5.52 -5.16
CA VAL A 73 15.19 4.67 -4.90
C VAL A 73 15.66 3.23 -4.86
N TRP A 74 15.42 2.58 -3.73
CA TRP A 74 15.81 1.20 -3.50
C TRP A 74 14.69 0.46 -2.78
N ARG A 75 14.76 -0.87 -2.83
CA ARG A 75 13.82 -1.78 -2.20
C ARG A 75 14.47 -2.92 -1.46
N ILE A 76 13.78 -3.41 -0.44
CA ILE A 76 14.07 -4.67 0.26
C ILE A 76 12.98 -5.65 -0.13
N ARG A 77 13.35 -6.82 -0.64
CA ARG A 77 12.47 -7.97 -0.79
C ARG A 77 12.90 -9.08 0.18
N PHE A 78 11.96 -9.63 0.95
CA PHE A 78 12.26 -10.71 1.90
C PHE A 78 11.06 -11.63 2.07
N ASP A 79 11.29 -12.93 2.00
CA ASP A 79 10.29 -13.96 2.33
C ASP A 79 11.03 -15.06 3.11
N PRO A 80 10.59 -15.42 4.33
CA PRO A 80 11.21 -16.47 5.13
C PRO A 80 11.33 -17.83 4.43
N ASP A 81 10.44 -18.13 3.49
CA ASP A 81 10.43 -19.42 2.76
C ASP A 81 11.28 -19.37 1.47
N SER A 82 11.93 -18.23 1.17
CA SER A 82 12.85 -18.09 0.04
C SER A 82 14.28 -18.49 0.40
N LEU A 83 14.68 -19.69 -0.03
CA LEU A 83 16.01 -20.28 0.23
C LEU A 83 16.93 -20.25 -0.99
N ALA A 84 16.37 -20.09 -2.18
CA ALA A 84 17.06 -20.15 -3.47
C ALA A 84 16.96 -18.82 -4.25
N PRO A 85 18.06 -18.37 -4.91
CA PRO A 85 18.07 -17.13 -5.70
C PRO A 85 17.00 -17.05 -6.80
N GLU A 86 16.59 -18.19 -7.35
CA GLU A 86 15.63 -18.31 -8.46
C GLU A 86 14.21 -17.93 -8.04
N GLN A 87 13.90 -17.99 -6.74
CA GLN A 87 12.61 -17.57 -6.18
C GLN A 87 12.43 -16.04 -6.26
N TYR A 88 13.51 -15.27 -6.45
CA TYR A 88 13.47 -13.83 -6.68
C TYR A 88 13.51 -13.47 -8.18
N ASP A 89 12.32 -13.24 -8.73
CA ASP A 89 12.10 -12.84 -10.12
C ASP A 89 12.23 -11.33 -10.40
N ASP A 90 12.18 -10.94 -11.67
CA ASP A 90 12.13 -9.53 -12.10
C ASP A 90 10.75 -8.90 -11.96
N TYR A 91 9.72 -9.72 -11.77
CA TYR A 91 8.36 -9.24 -11.76
C TYR A 91 8.16 -8.34 -10.55
N ASN A 92 7.49 -7.24 -10.84
CA ASN A 92 7.11 -6.31 -9.81
C ASN A 92 5.87 -6.82 -9.07
N SER A 93 5.77 -6.46 -7.79
CA SER A 93 4.50 -6.54 -7.07
C SER A 93 3.45 -5.68 -7.80
N ARG A 94 2.17 -6.06 -7.68
CA ARG A 94 1.04 -5.42 -8.39
C ARG A 94 0.92 -3.90 -8.15
N THR A 95 1.61 -3.39 -7.13
CA THR A 95 1.62 -1.97 -6.72
C THR A 95 2.60 -1.10 -7.49
N ILE A 96 3.51 -1.68 -8.28
CA ILE A 96 4.52 -0.92 -9.03
C ILE A 96 4.11 -0.84 -10.50
N ILE A 97 4.27 0.35 -11.08
CA ILE A 97 4.03 0.59 -12.49
C ILE A 97 5.02 -0.23 -13.34
N SER A 98 4.48 -0.97 -14.32
CA SER A 98 5.17 -1.92 -15.21
C SER A 98 5.43 -3.30 -14.61
N ASP A 99 5.19 -4.32 -15.44
CA ASP A 99 5.29 -5.74 -15.08
C ASP A 99 6.65 -6.15 -14.52
N THR A 100 7.76 -5.56 -15.02
CA THR A 100 9.11 -5.90 -14.56
C THR A 100 9.94 -4.69 -14.15
N LEU A 101 10.80 -4.88 -13.14
CA LEU A 101 11.65 -3.79 -12.66
C LEU A 101 12.70 -3.39 -13.70
N SER A 102 13.27 -4.34 -14.44
CA SER A 102 14.22 -4.01 -15.52
C SER A 102 13.59 -3.08 -16.56
N ASN A 103 12.32 -3.32 -16.91
CA ASN A 103 11.62 -2.44 -17.85
C ASN A 103 11.36 -1.06 -17.24
N LEU A 104 10.95 -1.00 -15.97
CA LEU A 104 10.78 0.27 -15.25
C LEU A 104 12.08 1.08 -15.19
N ILE A 105 13.20 0.46 -14.83
CA ILE A 105 14.53 1.10 -14.79
C ILE A 105 14.88 1.66 -16.16
N ARG A 106 14.63 0.91 -17.24
CA ARG A 106 14.89 1.34 -18.62
C ARG A 106 14.04 2.55 -18.99
N ILE A 107 12.72 2.51 -18.74
CA ILE A 107 11.80 3.60 -19.06
C ILE A 107 12.20 4.87 -18.32
N LEU A 108 12.38 4.78 -17.00
CA LEU A 108 12.77 5.92 -16.17
C LEU A 108 14.16 6.46 -16.51
N GLY A 109 15.10 5.57 -16.82
CA GLY A 109 16.44 5.93 -17.26
C GLY A 109 16.44 6.72 -18.57
N CYS A 110 15.60 6.33 -19.53
CA CYS A 110 15.41 7.07 -20.79
C CYS A 110 14.71 8.41 -20.58
N ALA A 111 13.65 8.46 -19.76
CA ALA A 111 12.88 9.67 -19.51
C ALA A 111 13.71 10.78 -18.85
N GLU A 112 14.57 10.42 -17.90
CA GLU A 112 15.38 11.40 -17.14
C GLU A 112 16.83 11.52 -17.62
N ASN A 113 17.20 10.76 -18.66
CA ASN A 113 18.55 10.73 -19.24
C ASN A 113 19.66 10.51 -18.18
N ILE A 114 19.42 9.61 -17.22
CA ILE A 114 20.39 9.31 -16.15
C ILE A 114 21.26 8.09 -16.48
N VAL A 115 22.56 8.20 -16.23
CA VAL A 115 23.53 7.11 -16.43
C VAL A 115 24.11 6.69 -15.08
N TRP A 116 23.89 5.44 -14.67
CA TRP A 116 24.29 4.97 -13.35
C TRP A 116 24.54 3.45 -13.31
N ARG A 117 25.19 2.98 -12.24
CA ARG A 117 25.31 1.56 -11.87
C ARG A 117 25.32 1.40 -10.36
N THR A 118 25.09 0.17 -9.89
CA THR A 118 25.37 -0.19 -8.51
C THR A 118 26.80 -0.73 -8.37
N LYS A 119 27.34 -0.71 -7.16
CA LYS A 119 28.56 -1.39 -6.75
C LYS A 119 28.32 -2.02 -5.39
N PHE A 120 28.67 -3.29 -5.25
CA PHE A 120 28.69 -3.98 -3.97
C PHE A 120 30.15 -4.22 -3.55
N ASP A 121 30.45 -3.93 -2.30
CA ASP A 121 31.75 -4.13 -1.70
C ASP A 121 31.57 -4.98 -0.44
N ALA A 122 32.10 -6.20 -0.49
CA ALA A 122 32.01 -7.15 0.61
C ALA A 122 32.98 -6.79 1.77
N GLY A 123 33.96 -5.92 1.51
CA GLY A 123 35.04 -5.61 2.43
C GLY A 123 35.86 -6.85 2.80
N SER A 124 36.67 -6.69 3.84
CA SER A 124 37.37 -7.76 4.55
C SER A 124 36.48 -8.34 5.66
N ASP A 125 36.83 -9.51 6.19
CA ASP A 125 36.11 -10.12 7.32
C ASP A 125 36.17 -9.30 8.62
N LEU A 126 37.14 -8.38 8.72
CA LEU A 126 37.28 -7.45 9.85
C LEU A 126 36.34 -6.25 9.74
N ASP A 127 35.80 -5.97 8.55
CA ASP A 127 34.89 -4.84 8.37
C ASP A 127 33.53 -5.14 8.98
N PRO A 128 32.95 -4.22 9.77
CA PRO A 128 31.69 -4.48 10.49
C PRO A 128 30.46 -4.52 9.58
N PHE A 129 30.55 -4.01 8.34
CA PHE A 129 29.44 -3.93 7.40
C PHE A 129 29.86 -4.16 5.94
N TYR A 130 28.93 -4.62 5.12
CA TYR A 130 28.99 -4.60 3.67
C TYR A 130 28.53 -3.23 3.13
N VAL A 131 29.03 -2.82 1.96
CA VAL A 131 28.66 -1.53 1.34
C VAL A 131 28.00 -1.76 -0.01
N PHE A 132 26.72 -1.40 -0.13
CA PHE A 132 26.00 -1.41 -1.40
C PHE A 132 25.64 0.02 -1.84
N LYS A 133 26.18 0.48 -2.96
CA LYS A 133 26.09 1.90 -3.36
C LYS A 133 25.70 2.11 -4.81
N THR A 134 25.08 3.25 -5.09
CA THR A 134 24.80 3.74 -6.45
C THR A 134 25.82 4.79 -6.86
N VAL A 135 26.33 4.66 -8.08
CA VAL A 135 27.26 5.62 -8.68
C VAL A 135 26.67 6.14 -9.97
N GLN A 136 26.48 7.46 -10.04
CA GLN A 136 25.99 8.17 -11.21
C GLN A 136 27.16 8.75 -12.01
N TYR A 137 27.05 8.68 -13.33
CA TYR A 137 28.07 9.08 -14.28
C TYR A 137 27.54 10.20 -15.18
N PRO A 138 28.39 11.15 -15.59
CA PRO A 138 27.99 12.21 -16.53
C PRO A 138 27.60 11.64 -17.90
N THR A 139 28.33 10.64 -18.40
CA THR A 139 28.09 10.05 -19.71
C THR A 139 28.15 8.52 -19.70
N LYS A 140 27.60 7.88 -20.74
CA LYS A 140 27.75 6.43 -20.97
C LYS A 140 29.21 6.03 -21.22
N LYS A 141 30.07 6.94 -21.72
CA LYS A 141 31.50 6.70 -21.90
C LYS A 141 32.20 6.61 -20.53
N ASP A 142 31.91 7.55 -19.63
CA ASP A 142 32.43 7.55 -18.26
C ASP A 142 31.99 6.31 -17.48
N LEU A 143 30.73 5.87 -17.67
CA LEU A 143 30.23 4.63 -17.09
C LEU A 143 31.07 3.41 -17.54
N LYS A 144 31.34 3.29 -18.85
CA LYS A 144 32.12 2.17 -19.40
C LYS A 144 33.58 2.21 -18.93
N ALA A 145 34.18 3.39 -18.88
CA ALA A 145 35.55 3.58 -18.40
C ALA A 145 35.67 3.54 -16.86
N GLY A 146 34.55 3.66 -16.15
CA GLY A 146 34.50 3.67 -14.69
C GLY A 146 35.05 4.94 -14.02
N ILE A 147 35.32 6.00 -14.78
CA ILE A 147 35.88 7.28 -14.32
C ILE A 147 34.79 8.31 -14.01
N ASN A 148 35.11 9.36 -13.23
CA ASN A 148 34.21 10.50 -12.95
C ASN A 148 32.85 10.14 -12.31
N GLY A 149 32.74 8.95 -11.71
CA GLY A 149 31.51 8.51 -11.06
C GLY A 149 31.33 9.14 -9.69
N ARG A 150 30.13 9.67 -9.41
CA ARG A 150 29.76 10.24 -8.11
C ARG A 150 28.81 9.29 -7.37
N THR A 151 29.15 8.93 -6.14
CA THR A 151 28.25 8.17 -5.27
C THR A 151 27.03 9.01 -4.88
N ILE A 152 25.84 8.46 -5.07
CA ILE A 152 24.57 9.14 -4.76
C ILE A 152 23.96 8.63 -3.46
N THR A 153 23.82 7.30 -3.34
CA THR A 153 23.28 6.63 -2.16
C THR A 153 24.19 5.47 -1.79
N GLU A 154 24.41 5.29 -0.49
CA GLU A 154 25.15 4.17 0.07
C GLU A 154 24.32 3.48 1.15
N LEU A 155 24.26 2.15 1.11
CA LEU A 155 23.62 1.30 2.10
C LEU A 155 24.73 0.52 2.81
N ASN A 156 24.90 0.77 4.10
CA ASN A 156 25.80 0.02 4.97
C ASN A 156 24.99 -1.09 5.65
N ILE A 157 25.39 -2.34 5.46
CA ILE A 157 24.66 -3.53 5.91
C ILE A 157 25.52 -4.25 6.92
N TYR A 158 25.15 -4.22 8.20
CA TYR A 158 25.97 -4.74 9.29
C TYR A 158 26.01 -6.28 9.26
N LYS A 159 27.18 -6.86 9.53
CA LYS A 159 27.38 -8.32 9.42
C LYS A 159 26.85 -9.08 10.64
N ASN A 160 26.96 -8.50 11.83
CA ASN A 160 26.71 -9.19 13.12
C ASN A 160 25.36 -8.84 13.77
N GLU A 161 24.52 -8.07 13.09
CA GLU A 161 23.15 -7.80 13.47
C GLU A 161 22.39 -7.34 12.22
N PHE A 162 21.07 -7.55 12.17
CA PHE A 162 20.28 -6.95 11.11
C PHE A 162 20.15 -5.45 11.33
N LYS A 163 21.10 -4.72 10.76
CA LYS A 163 21.11 -3.27 10.72
C LYS A 163 21.48 -2.78 9.34
N ILE A 164 20.67 -1.87 8.79
CA ILE A 164 20.96 -1.21 7.52
C ILE A 164 20.92 0.30 7.74
N GLU A 165 21.96 1.00 7.30
CA GLU A 165 22.05 2.46 7.33
C GLU A 165 22.17 3.01 5.91
N THR A 166 21.28 3.93 5.54
CA THR A 166 21.33 4.65 4.28
C THR A 166 22.03 5.99 4.48
N VAL A 167 23.11 6.21 3.75
CA VAL A 167 23.91 7.43 3.78
C VAL A 167 23.79 8.17 2.45
N ARG A 168 23.53 9.48 2.53
CA ARG A 168 23.49 10.38 1.36
C ARG A 168 24.21 11.70 1.64
N SER A 169 24.67 12.36 0.58
CA SER A 169 25.12 13.75 0.64
C SER A 169 23.92 14.67 0.48
N ILE A 170 23.61 15.45 1.51
CA ILE A 170 22.44 16.34 1.56
C ILE A 170 22.89 17.80 1.68
N GLU A 171 22.12 18.69 1.08
CA GLU A 171 22.38 20.13 1.11
C GLU A 171 21.74 20.77 2.35
N GLY A 172 22.50 21.64 3.01
CA GLY A 172 21.96 22.48 4.07
C GLY A 172 20.85 23.37 3.54
N SER A 173 19.78 23.52 4.33
CA SER A 173 18.63 24.36 4.00
C SER A 173 18.94 25.86 3.99
N GLY A 174 20.09 26.27 4.55
CA GLY A 174 20.49 27.69 4.68
C GLY A 174 19.78 28.43 5.81
N LEU A 175 18.80 27.81 6.47
CA LEU A 175 18.16 28.30 7.69
C LEU A 175 19.04 27.86 8.88
N GLY A 176 20.06 28.64 9.19
CA GLY A 176 20.72 28.59 10.49
C GLY A 176 19.84 29.25 11.56
N ASP A 177 20.12 28.98 12.83
CA ASP A 177 19.63 29.74 13.98
C ASP A 177 19.72 31.27 13.74
N PRO A 178 18.87 32.09 14.38
CA PRO A 178 18.74 33.53 14.08
C PRO A 178 20.10 34.25 14.03
N PRO A 179 20.25 35.25 13.15
CA PRO A 179 21.54 35.75 12.73
C PRO A 179 22.26 36.44 13.89
N VAL A 180 23.28 35.79 14.45
CA VAL A 180 24.36 36.52 15.09
C VAL A 180 25.30 36.99 13.98
N LEU A 181 25.18 38.30 13.71
CA LEU A 181 26.05 39.14 12.88
C LEU A 181 25.92 38.98 11.35
N GLN A 182 25.43 40.07 10.75
CA GLN A 182 25.40 40.37 9.33
C GLN A 182 26.78 40.15 8.69
N GLY A 183 26.83 39.38 7.59
CA GLY A 183 27.98 39.39 6.68
C GLY A 183 28.41 38.05 6.06
N ALA A 184 27.90 36.91 6.52
CA ALA A 184 28.28 35.61 5.94
C ALA A 184 27.19 35.06 5.01
N THR A 185 27.42 35.13 3.70
CA THR A 185 26.73 34.26 2.74
C THR A 185 27.14 32.81 3.05
N SER A 186 26.33 32.11 3.83
CA SER A 186 26.58 30.69 4.12
C SER A 186 26.37 29.90 2.83
N LYS A 187 27.46 29.57 2.13
CA LYS A 187 27.42 28.58 1.05
C LYS A 187 26.78 27.31 1.62
N ALA A 188 25.72 26.81 0.98
CA ALA A 188 25.08 25.57 1.36
C ALA A 188 26.12 24.43 1.28
N VAL A 189 26.70 24.06 2.42
CA VAL A 189 27.69 22.98 2.48
C VAL A 189 26.94 21.67 2.39
N SER A 190 27.19 20.91 1.33
CA SER A 190 26.71 19.53 1.24
C SER A 190 27.47 18.68 2.26
N LYS A 191 26.74 18.00 3.16
CA LYS A 191 27.31 17.10 4.17
C LYS A 191 26.75 15.70 3.99
N ARG A 192 27.58 14.70 4.23
CA ARG A 192 27.21 13.29 4.23
C ARG A 192 26.50 12.94 5.54
N LYS A 193 25.29 12.41 5.47
CA LYS A 193 24.42 12.12 6.62
C LYS A 193 23.66 10.81 6.44
N VAL A 194 23.37 10.14 7.55
CA VAL A 194 22.42 9.01 7.60
C VAL A 194 21.02 9.57 7.42
N VAL A 195 20.30 9.09 6.40
CA VAL A 195 18.93 9.53 6.08
C VAL A 195 17.87 8.51 6.46
N TRP A 196 18.28 7.27 6.75
CA TRP A 196 17.41 6.17 7.15
C TRP A 196 18.26 5.10 7.84
N GLU A 197 17.74 4.51 8.91
CA GLU A 197 18.36 3.37 9.57
C GLU A 197 17.30 2.44 10.16
N THR A 198 17.57 1.14 10.16
CA THR A 198 16.79 0.18 10.94
C THR A 198 17.13 0.28 12.42
N THR A 199 16.26 -0.26 13.28
CA THR A 199 16.62 -0.45 14.70
C THR A 199 17.53 -1.68 14.88
N GLY A 200 18.05 -1.91 16.08
CA GLY A 200 18.75 -3.17 16.41
C GLY A 200 17.76 -4.34 16.38
N ALA A 201 18.12 -5.43 15.72
CA ALA A 201 17.19 -6.48 15.28
C ALA A 201 16.09 -5.95 14.33
N GLY A 202 16.51 -5.15 13.33
CA GLY A 202 15.62 -4.41 12.45
C GLY A 202 14.63 -5.24 11.63
N LEU A 203 14.88 -6.54 11.43
CA LEU A 203 14.02 -7.47 10.70
C LEU A 203 13.71 -8.67 11.59
N SER A 204 12.45 -9.06 11.65
CA SER A 204 12.00 -10.25 12.37
C SER A 204 10.79 -10.89 11.68
N TRP A 205 10.56 -12.18 11.88
CA TRP A 205 9.39 -12.85 11.31
C TRP A 205 8.87 -14.00 12.17
N LYS A 206 7.62 -14.37 11.95
CA LYS A 206 7.00 -15.58 12.51
C LYS A 206 6.05 -16.22 11.51
N LYS A 207 5.87 -17.53 11.62
CA LYS A 207 4.87 -18.26 10.84
C LYS A 207 3.50 -18.14 11.51
N THR A 208 2.47 -17.78 10.75
CA THR A 208 1.10 -17.62 11.23
C THR A 208 0.19 -18.43 10.29
N GLY A 209 -0.09 -19.68 10.66
CA GLY A 209 -0.79 -20.63 9.79
C GLY A 209 -0.03 -20.89 8.49
N ALA A 210 -0.66 -20.67 7.33
CA ALA A 210 -0.05 -20.79 6.01
C ALA A 210 0.76 -19.55 5.57
N ALA A 211 0.67 -18.44 6.30
CA ALA A 211 1.30 -17.16 5.94
C ALA A 211 2.50 -16.82 6.85
N ASN A 212 3.36 -15.90 6.38
CA ASN A 212 4.45 -15.35 7.17
C ASN A 212 4.14 -13.92 7.62
N ALA A 213 4.25 -13.68 8.92
CA ALA A 213 4.19 -12.33 9.50
C ALA A 213 5.61 -11.77 9.59
N THR A 214 5.92 -10.76 8.78
CA THR A 214 7.24 -10.12 8.71
C THR A 214 7.18 -8.71 9.30
N LEU A 215 8.15 -8.39 10.15
CA LEU A 215 8.32 -7.11 10.83
C LEU A 215 9.63 -6.46 10.40
N LEU A 216 9.55 -5.24 9.85
CA LEU A 216 10.70 -4.37 9.63
C LEU A 216 10.56 -3.11 10.48
N THR A 217 11.55 -2.84 11.32
CA THR A 217 11.56 -1.67 12.20
C THR A 217 12.63 -0.66 11.78
N ALA A 218 12.19 0.58 11.60
CA ALA A 218 13.06 1.71 11.27
C ALA A 218 13.09 2.73 12.40
N LYS A 219 14.24 3.37 12.61
CA LYS A 219 14.34 4.42 13.61
C LYS A 219 13.67 5.68 13.09
N LYS A 220 12.81 6.27 13.92
CA LYS A 220 12.24 7.60 13.70
C LYS A 220 13.29 8.67 14.04
N PRO A 221 13.71 9.53 13.09
CA PRO A 221 14.52 10.69 13.42
C PRO A 221 13.74 11.65 14.33
N GLY A 222 14.38 12.26 15.33
CA GLY A 222 13.68 12.91 16.46
C GLY A 222 12.60 13.92 16.07
N SER A 223 12.87 14.82 15.12
CA SER A 223 11.94 15.85 14.65
C SER A 223 11.07 15.43 13.45
N ALA A 224 11.19 14.18 13.01
CA ALA A 224 10.49 13.70 11.83
C ALA A 224 8.97 13.70 12.04
N ARG A 225 8.26 14.19 11.03
CA ARG A 225 6.81 14.03 10.92
C ARG A 225 6.50 13.11 9.73
N TYR A 226 5.43 12.34 9.87
CA TYR A 226 4.97 11.41 8.84
C TYR A 226 3.64 11.89 8.28
N LEU A 227 3.55 11.95 6.96
CA LEU A 227 2.37 12.33 6.18
C LEU A 227 1.98 11.18 5.25
N GLY A 228 0.71 11.05 4.88
CA GLY A 228 0.22 9.98 4.01
C GLY A 228 -0.46 8.86 4.78
N TRP A 229 -0.20 7.62 4.35
CA TRP A 229 -0.88 6.38 4.75
C TRP A 229 -2.30 6.20 4.15
N GLY A 230 -2.49 6.67 2.92
CA GLY A 230 -3.79 6.73 2.26
C GLY A 230 -4.35 8.14 2.34
N ASP A 231 -4.23 8.87 1.24
CA ASP A 231 -4.39 10.33 1.21
C ASP A 231 -5.80 10.84 1.57
N ARG A 232 -6.80 9.97 1.88
CA ARG A 232 -8.15 10.37 2.35
C ARG A 232 -8.91 9.44 3.31
N GLU A 233 -8.42 8.25 3.67
CA GLU A 233 -9.25 7.25 4.37
C GLU A 233 -8.52 6.46 5.46
N GLN A 234 -7.71 7.12 6.27
CA GLN A 234 -7.43 6.59 7.61
C GLN A 234 -7.93 7.60 8.62
N GLY A 235 -8.72 7.12 9.59
CA GLY A 235 -9.34 7.95 10.61
C GLY A 235 -8.32 8.83 11.33
N GLY A 236 -8.81 9.83 12.05
CA GLY A 236 -7.95 10.77 12.79
C GLY A 236 -8.28 12.23 12.60
N LYS A 237 -7.64 13.06 13.42
CA LYS A 237 -7.84 14.52 13.45
C LYS A 237 -6.72 15.29 12.76
N GLU A 238 -5.56 14.67 12.60
CA GLU A 238 -4.34 15.36 12.18
C GLU A 238 -3.83 14.80 10.85
N PHE A 239 -3.43 15.73 9.96
CA PHE A 239 -2.77 15.39 8.70
C PHE A 239 -1.39 14.76 8.93
N SER A 240 -0.68 15.19 9.98
CA SER A 240 0.56 14.54 10.42
C SER A 240 0.25 13.49 11.48
N LYS A 241 0.57 12.22 11.19
CA LYS A 241 0.31 11.13 12.13
C LYS A 241 1.28 11.20 13.31
N LYS A 242 0.72 10.99 14.51
CA LYS A 242 1.47 10.87 15.76
C LYS A 242 1.94 9.41 15.95
N SER A 243 2.42 9.07 17.14
CA SER A 243 2.77 7.69 17.47
C SER A 243 1.48 6.88 17.59
N THR A 244 1.11 6.20 16.52
CA THR A 244 -0.19 5.53 16.38
C THR A 244 0.03 4.13 15.83
N LEU A 245 -0.79 3.18 16.30
CA LEU A 245 -0.93 1.86 15.67
C LEU A 245 -2.01 1.96 14.60
N MET A 246 -1.75 1.43 13.41
CA MET A 246 -2.67 1.53 12.28
C MET A 246 -2.70 0.21 11.54
N ASN A 247 -3.85 -0.11 10.92
CA ASN A 247 -4.02 -1.29 10.09
C ASN A 247 -4.15 -0.92 8.61
N TYR A 248 -3.66 -1.80 7.74
CA TYR A 248 -3.76 -1.69 6.29
C TYR A 248 -4.61 -2.84 5.77
N PHE A 249 -5.92 -2.67 5.87
CA PHE A 249 -6.92 -3.61 5.42
C PHE A 249 -8.12 -2.82 4.90
N ASN A 250 -8.48 -3.05 3.63
CA ASN A 250 -9.65 -2.43 3.04
C ASN A 250 -10.89 -3.04 3.70
N PHE A 251 -11.63 -2.22 4.43
CA PHE A 251 -12.81 -2.65 5.17
C PHE A 251 -13.96 -1.66 4.91
N ASP A 252 -15.11 -2.20 4.53
CA ASP A 252 -16.32 -1.41 4.32
C ASP A 252 -16.91 -1.01 5.70
N ASN A 253 -16.37 0.06 6.27
CA ASN A 253 -16.71 0.56 7.59
C ASN A 253 -17.75 1.69 7.50
N MET A 254 -18.98 1.36 7.07
CA MET A 254 -20.03 2.37 6.83
C MET A 254 -20.34 3.27 8.03
N THR A 255 -20.25 2.75 9.25
CA THR A 255 -20.54 3.51 10.47
C THR A 255 -19.30 4.22 11.03
N TYR A 256 -18.13 4.00 10.42
CA TYR A 256 -16.82 4.45 10.92
C TYR A 256 -16.55 4.06 12.38
N SER A 257 -17.28 3.07 12.91
CA SER A 257 -17.30 2.68 14.33
C SER A 257 -17.41 1.16 14.49
N SER A 258 -17.22 0.41 13.40
CA SER A 258 -17.42 -1.02 13.38
C SER A 258 -16.37 -1.75 14.23
N VAL A 259 -15.09 -1.38 14.14
CA VAL A 259 -13.98 -2.14 14.74
C VAL A 259 -13.65 -1.68 16.16
N TYR A 260 -13.67 -0.38 16.45
CA TYR A 260 -13.32 0.17 17.77
C TYR A 260 -14.46 0.93 18.43
N ASN A 261 -15.54 1.22 17.71
CA ASN A 261 -16.69 1.99 18.20
C ASN A 261 -16.32 3.38 18.72
N GLN A 262 -15.33 4.02 18.09
CA GLN A 262 -14.86 5.36 18.45
C GLN A 262 -15.13 6.41 17.36
N GLY A 263 -15.71 5.98 16.22
CA GLY A 263 -16.04 6.87 15.10
C GLY A 263 -14.82 7.20 14.23
N PRO A 264 -15.02 8.04 13.19
CA PRO A 264 -14.01 8.31 12.14
C PRO A 264 -12.78 9.07 12.65
N LEU A 265 -12.79 9.52 13.91
CA LEU A 265 -11.71 10.30 14.51
C LEU A 265 -10.66 9.40 15.18
N ASP A 266 -10.92 8.09 15.32
CA ASP A 266 -9.93 7.13 15.78
C ASP A 266 -9.04 6.69 14.61
N GLU A 267 -7.74 6.87 14.77
CA GLU A 267 -6.74 6.56 13.74
C GLU A 267 -6.55 5.07 13.49
N ARG A 268 -7.13 4.22 14.35
CA ARG A 268 -7.04 2.76 14.26
C ARG A 268 -8.16 2.13 13.43
N GLU A 269 -9.28 2.84 13.22
CA GLU A 269 -10.41 2.33 12.46
C GLU A 269 -10.00 2.07 11.00
N PRO A 270 -10.10 0.82 10.50
CA PRO A 270 -9.86 0.54 9.09
C PRO A 270 -11.03 1.08 8.25
N LEU A 271 -10.71 1.57 7.06
CA LEU A 271 -11.67 2.16 6.11
C LEU A 271 -11.49 1.54 4.72
N TYR A 272 -12.12 2.12 3.70
CA TYR A 272 -12.30 1.51 2.38
C TYR A 272 -11.00 1.35 1.59
N HIS A 273 -10.01 2.22 1.80
CA HIS A 273 -8.76 2.22 1.06
C HIS A 273 -7.53 2.25 1.95
N SER A 274 -6.64 1.28 1.75
CA SER A 274 -5.32 1.21 2.38
C SER A 274 -4.23 1.53 1.37
N GLU A 275 -3.51 2.63 1.60
CA GLU A 275 -2.29 2.95 0.87
C GLU A 275 -1.10 2.93 1.83
N PRO A 276 -0.27 1.89 1.79
CA PRO A 276 0.90 1.78 2.67
C PRO A 276 2.06 2.65 2.16
N PHE A 277 1.80 3.91 1.82
CA PHE A 277 2.75 4.91 1.35
C PHE A 277 2.75 6.11 2.29
N TRP A 278 3.93 6.61 2.67
CA TRP A 278 4.06 7.78 3.53
C TRP A 278 5.29 8.61 3.23
N LEU A 279 5.22 9.90 3.56
CA LEU A 279 6.30 10.86 3.45
C LEU A 279 6.85 11.18 4.85
N GLU A 280 8.14 10.93 5.05
CA GLU A 280 8.90 11.51 6.16
C GLU A 280 9.38 12.91 5.78
N VAL A 281 8.99 13.89 6.59
CA VAL A 281 9.43 15.28 6.48
C VAL A 281 10.18 15.71 7.73
N ASN A 282 11.16 16.60 7.57
CA ASN A 282 11.95 17.15 8.69
C ASN A 282 12.71 16.10 9.53
N GLY A 283 13.16 15.01 8.91
CA GLY A 283 13.97 13.99 9.58
C GLY A 283 15.37 14.49 9.98
N LEU A 284 15.92 15.44 9.23
CA LEU A 284 17.18 16.11 9.56
C LEU A 284 16.96 17.63 9.60
N PRO A 285 16.77 18.22 10.79
CA PRO A 285 16.66 19.67 10.95
C PRO A 285 17.79 20.40 10.24
N ASN A 286 17.48 21.54 9.63
CA ASN A 286 18.42 22.39 8.89
C ASN A 286 18.92 21.80 7.56
N TYR A 287 18.39 20.67 7.09
CA TYR A 287 18.69 20.10 5.77
C TYR A 287 17.42 19.94 4.92
N LYS A 288 17.55 20.12 3.60
CA LYS A 288 16.46 19.84 2.66
C LYS A 288 16.30 18.33 2.50
N THR A 289 15.45 17.73 3.31
CA THR A 289 15.19 16.29 3.28
C THR A 289 13.69 15.99 3.35
N SER A 290 13.22 15.31 2.31
CA SER A 290 11.96 14.58 2.30
C SER A 290 12.29 13.15 1.89
N THR A 291 11.64 12.18 2.51
CA THR A 291 11.89 10.76 2.27
C THR A 291 10.54 10.06 2.23
N ALA A 292 10.04 9.75 1.03
CA ALA A 292 8.88 8.90 0.83
C ALA A 292 9.25 7.45 1.07
N ARG A 293 8.32 6.67 1.61
CA ARG A 293 8.41 5.25 1.87
C ARG A 293 7.12 4.61 1.37
N SER A 294 7.19 3.41 0.83
CA SER A 294 6.03 2.53 0.70
C SER A 294 6.35 1.16 1.22
N TRP A 295 5.35 0.46 1.71
CA TRP A 295 5.46 -0.88 2.27
C TRP A 295 4.43 -1.76 1.60
N ASN A 296 4.79 -2.95 1.16
CA ASN A 296 3.83 -3.93 0.67
C ASN A 296 4.17 -5.27 1.30
N ALA A 297 3.22 -5.82 2.04
CA ALA A 297 3.30 -7.17 2.59
C ALA A 297 2.18 -7.99 1.94
N LEU A 298 2.52 -8.76 0.91
CA LEU A 298 1.59 -9.72 0.29
C LEU A 298 1.88 -11.09 0.91
N VAL A 299 1.05 -11.51 1.88
CA VAL A 299 0.81 -12.87 2.46
C VAL A 299 2.02 -13.78 2.79
N SER A 300 3.24 -13.45 2.42
CA SER A 300 4.47 -14.19 2.71
C SER A 300 5.73 -13.36 2.47
N SER A 301 5.65 -12.30 1.64
CA SER A 301 6.81 -11.51 1.23
C SER A 301 6.68 -10.01 1.54
N LEU A 302 7.78 -9.43 2.01
CA LEU A 302 7.99 -8.01 2.25
C LEU A 302 8.56 -7.36 0.98
N ASP A 303 8.01 -6.23 0.53
CA ASP A 303 8.56 -5.35 -0.52
C ASP A 303 8.42 -3.88 -0.08
N MET A 304 9.50 -3.11 0.03
CA MET A 304 9.48 -1.72 0.53
C MET A 304 10.14 -0.74 -0.46
N PHE A 305 9.54 0.40 -0.81
CA PHE A 305 10.14 1.42 -1.71
C PHE A 305 10.43 2.75 -1.00
N LEU A 306 11.31 3.58 -1.59
CA LEU A 306 11.69 4.90 -1.05
C LEU A 306 11.80 6.02 -2.14
N ALA A 307 11.02 7.12 -2.10
CA ALA A 307 10.97 8.17 -3.16
C ALA A 307 10.81 9.65 -2.65
N ILE A 308 10.59 10.67 -3.51
CA ILE A 308 10.24 12.09 -3.13
C ILE A 308 9.30 12.65 -4.23
N ILE A 309 8.18 13.34 -3.88
CA ILE A 309 7.12 13.77 -4.84
C ILE A 309 6.69 15.24 -4.61
N LYS A 310 6.14 15.92 -5.64
CA LYS A 310 5.58 17.29 -5.60
C LYS A 310 4.34 17.48 -6.51
N ASP A 311 3.38 18.28 -5.99
CA ASP A 311 2.22 18.98 -6.60
C ASP A 311 1.00 18.15 -7.11
N THR A 312 -0.23 18.56 -6.74
CA THR A 312 -1.53 17.99 -7.19
C THR A 312 -2.62 19.08 -7.22
N LEU A 313 -3.56 18.99 -8.17
CA LEU A 313 -4.69 19.91 -8.41
C LEU A 313 -6.05 19.19 -8.17
N MET A 314 -7.10 19.94 -7.81
CA MET A 314 -8.42 19.41 -7.39
C MET A 314 -9.55 19.76 -8.40
N CYS A 315 -10.59 18.92 -8.48
CA CYS A 315 -11.85 19.11 -9.23
C CYS A 315 -13.07 18.75 -8.33
N LEU A 316 -14.28 19.25 -8.62
CA LEU A 316 -15.51 19.11 -7.81
C LEU A 316 -16.54 18.17 -8.49
N ILE A 317 -17.04 17.17 -7.75
CA ILE A 317 -18.09 16.21 -8.16
C ILE A 317 -19.09 16.07 -6.99
N ILE A 318 -20.41 15.97 -7.26
CA ILE A 318 -21.45 15.77 -6.23
C ILE A 318 -22.13 14.40 -6.41
N PRO A 319 -21.85 13.42 -5.54
CA PRO A 319 -22.64 12.19 -5.42
C PRO A 319 -23.83 12.35 -4.46
N ASP A 320 -24.97 11.71 -4.73
CA ASP A 320 -26.09 11.61 -3.79
C ASP A 320 -26.87 10.28 -3.92
N TYR A 321 -27.36 9.77 -2.79
CA TYR A 321 -28.30 8.65 -2.67
C TYR A 321 -29.73 9.21 -2.62
N GLY A 322 -30.49 9.05 -3.70
CA GLY A 322 -31.85 9.64 -3.80
C GLY A 322 -32.27 10.06 -5.21
N TYR A 323 -31.35 9.99 -6.17
CA TYR A 323 -31.62 10.10 -7.61
C TYR A 323 -32.33 8.86 -8.18
N ASP A 324 -33.34 8.35 -7.49
CA ASP A 324 -34.00 7.08 -7.79
C ASP A 324 -34.86 7.07 -9.07
N THR A 325 -35.02 8.21 -9.73
CA THR A 325 -35.85 8.36 -10.92
C THR A 325 -35.32 9.43 -11.87
N ARG A 326 -35.58 9.26 -13.17
CA ARG A 326 -35.25 10.26 -14.22
C ARG A 326 -35.73 11.67 -13.88
N LYS A 327 -36.94 11.79 -13.33
CA LYS A 327 -37.55 13.10 -13.00
C LYS A 327 -36.75 13.82 -11.91
N LYS A 328 -36.28 13.11 -10.88
CA LYS A 328 -35.48 13.72 -9.81
C LYS A 328 -34.14 14.19 -10.35
N VAL A 329 -33.43 13.35 -11.11
CA VAL A 329 -32.15 13.71 -11.74
C VAL A 329 -32.24 15.01 -12.54
N LEU A 330 -33.22 15.10 -13.44
CA LEU A 330 -33.41 16.31 -14.26
C LEU A 330 -33.82 17.52 -13.42
N LYS A 331 -34.72 17.35 -12.44
CA LYS A 331 -35.13 18.42 -11.53
C LYS A 331 -33.92 19.01 -10.78
N PHE A 332 -33.00 18.17 -10.31
CA PHE A 332 -31.78 18.62 -9.64
C PHE A 332 -30.85 19.35 -10.62
N ALA A 333 -30.61 18.79 -11.80
CA ALA A 333 -29.83 19.47 -12.84
C ALA A 333 -30.37 20.88 -13.16
N HIS A 334 -31.69 21.02 -13.31
CA HIS A 334 -32.34 22.31 -13.53
C HIS A 334 -32.18 23.24 -12.33
N ALA A 335 -32.38 22.75 -11.10
CA ALA A 335 -32.32 23.57 -9.90
C ALA A 335 -30.95 24.22 -9.64
N TYR A 336 -29.85 23.57 -10.04
CA TYR A 336 -28.50 24.13 -9.98
C TYR A 336 -28.28 25.20 -11.05
N ASN A 337 -28.72 24.93 -12.28
CA ASN A 337 -28.66 25.87 -13.39
C ASN A 337 -29.50 27.13 -13.12
N ASP A 338 -30.73 26.97 -12.60
CA ASP A 338 -31.63 28.07 -12.24
C ASP A 338 -31.09 28.95 -11.10
N ARG A 339 -30.07 28.49 -10.38
CA ARG A 339 -29.42 29.19 -9.27
C ARG A 339 -28.01 29.66 -9.60
N ASP A 340 -27.61 29.62 -10.88
CA ASP A 340 -26.26 29.95 -11.34
C ASP A 340 -25.16 29.24 -10.53
N THR A 341 -25.43 28.01 -10.08
CA THR A 341 -24.47 27.20 -9.31
C THR A 341 -23.74 26.26 -10.26
N PRO A 342 -22.40 26.35 -10.37
CA PRO A 342 -21.63 25.50 -11.28
C PRO A 342 -21.76 24.03 -10.87
N LEU A 343 -22.08 23.19 -11.85
CA LEU A 343 -22.19 21.75 -11.74
C LEU A 343 -21.56 21.13 -12.98
N ASP A 344 -20.55 20.28 -12.80
CA ASP A 344 -19.80 19.65 -13.91
C ASP A 344 -20.21 18.19 -14.14
N GLY A 345 -20.93 17.60 -13.19
CA GLY A 345 -21.45 16.25 -13.35
C GLY A 345 -22.42 15.81 -12.27
N ILE A 346 -23.24 14.83 -12.64
CA ILE A 346 -24.21 14.17 -11.78
C ILE A 346 -23.85 12.69 -11.71
N HIS A 347 -23.81 12.15 -10.50
CA HIS A 347 -23.57 10.74 -10.27
C HIS A 347 -24.87 10.06 -9.83
N ILE A 348 -25.26 9.01 -10.56
CA ILE A 348 -26.42 8.16 -10.23
C ILE A 348 -25.88 6.81 -9.74
N ASP A 349 -26.27 6.41 -8.52
CA ASP A 349 -25.81 5.16 -7.90
C ASP A 349 -26.54 3.92 -8.45
N VAL A 350 -26.62 2.83 -7.67
CA VAL A 350 -27.27 1.56 -8.02
C VAL A 350 -28.74 1.70 -8.42
N ASP A 351 -29.39 2.81 -8.08
CA ASP A 351 -30.77 3.10 -8.46
C ASP A 351 -31.03 3.08 -9.96
N LEU A 352 -30.03 3.43 -10.77
CA LEU A 352 -30.14 3.37 -12.22
C LEU A 352 -30.38 1.94 -12.71
N GLN A 353 -29.88 0.94 -11.97
CA GLN A 353 -29.82 -0.45 -12.38
C GLN A 353 -31.18 -1.15 -12.23
N ASP A 354 -31.48 -2.05 -13.17
CA ASP A 354 -32.66 -2.91 -13.05
C ASP A 354 -32.41 -4.03 -12.04
N GLY A 355 -32.94 -3.85 -10.84
CA GLY A 355 -32.80 -4.80 -9.74
C GLY A 355 -31.35 -4.94 -9.25
N LEU A 356 -30.61 -3.83 -9.21
CA LEU A 356 -29.19 -3.77 -8.78
C LEU A 356 -28.25 -4.61 -9.67
N ARG A 357 -28.64 -4.84 -10.93
CA ARG A 357 -27.83 -5.60 -11.90
C ARG A 357 -26.92 -4.69 -12.69
N THR A 358 -25.63 -5.02 -12.68
CA THR A 358 -24.60 -4.36 -13.48
C THR A 358 -24.97 -4.38 -14.97
N PHE A 359 -24.66 -3.29 -15.69
CA PHE A 359 -24.96 -3.10 -17.13
C PHE A 359 -26.44 -3.14 -17.52
N THR A 360 -27.35 -2.91 -16.57
CA THR A 360 -28.77 -2.74 -16.83
C THR A 360 -29.23 -1.35 -16.43
N ILE A 361 -30.34 -0.90 -17.01
CA ILE A 361 -31.05 0.31 -16.59
C ILE A 361 -32.52 -0.07 -16.35
N ASP A 362 -33.12 0.36 -15.23
CA ASP A 362 -34.55 0.17 -14.96
C ASP A 362 -35.38 1.11 -15.85
N VAL A 363 -35.48 0.76 -17.13
CA VAL A 363 -36.18 1.57 -18.15
C VAL A 363 -37.69 1.54 -18.01
N ASP A 364 -38.23 0.51 -17.37
CA ASP A 364 -39.67 0.28 -17.31
C ASP A 364 -40.31 1.02 -16.14
N ARG A 365 -39.58 1.26 -15.05
CA ARG A 365 -40.14 1.87 -13.84
C ARG A 365 -39.48 3.20 -13.49
N LYS A 366 -38.17 3.22 -13.30
CA LYS A 366 -37.45 4.35 -12.68
C LYS A 366 -36.86 5.34 -13.69
N PHE A 367 -36.35 4.83 -14.81
CA PHE A 367 -35.60 5.61 -15.81
C PHE A 367 -36.10 5.40 -17.24
N PRO A 368 -37.35 5.77 -17.55
CA PRO A 368 -37.87 5.67 -18.90
C PRO A 368 -37.09 6.58 -19.86
N ARG A 369 -36.73 6.05 -21.03
CA ARG A 369 -35.99 6.79 -22.09
C ARG A 369 -34.68 7.41 -21.56
N PRO A 370 -33.75 6.59 -21.02
CA PRO A 370 -32.53 7.07 -20.37
C PRO A 370 -31.61 7.80 -21.35
N LYS A 371 -31.61 7.41 -22.64
CA LYS A 371 -30.85 8.11 -23.68
C LYS A 371 -31.22 9.59 -23.78
N GLU A 372 -32.52 9.91 -23.79
CA GLU A 372 -32.98 11.30 -23.84
C GLU A 372 -32.53 12.09 -22.61
N MET A 373 -32.56 11.46 -21.43
CA MET A 373 -32.06 12.06 -20.19
C MET A 373 -30.56 12.39 -20.29
N PHE A 374 -29.73 11.44 -20.75
CA PHE A 374 -28.29 11.68 -20.89
C PHE A 374 -27.96 12.70 -21.98
N ASP A 375 -28.71 12.71 -23.08
CA ASP A 375 -28.55 13.73 -24.12
C ASP A 375 -28.91 15.12 -23.58
N GLU A 376 -29.96 15.21 -22.75
CA GLU A 376 -30.37 16.45 -22.08
C GLU A 376 -29.34 16.95 -21.05
N LEU A 377 -28.70 16.04 -20.31
CA LEU A 377 -27.64 16.41 -19.37
C LEU A 377 -26.37 16.85 -20.12
N ARG A 378 -25.96 16.13 -21.16
CA ARG A 378 -24.79 16.48 -21.98
C ARG A 378 -24.93 17.81 -22.72
N SER A 379 -26.14 18.16 -23.19
CA SER A 379 -26.37 19.45 -23.85
C SER A 379 -26.18 20.64 -22.91
N ARG A 380 -26.05 20.39 -21.60
CA ARG A 380 -25.79 21.37 -20.55
C ARG A 380 -24.38 21.23 -19.97
N GLU A 381 -23.48 20.56 -20.70
CA GLU A 381 -22.09 20.31 -20.30
C GLU A 381 -21.93 19.47 -19.02
N LEU A 382 -22.99 18.80 -18.57
CA LEU A 382 -22.96 17.90 -17.43
C LEU A 382 -22.47 16.51 -17.84
N ASN A 383 -21.43 16.03 -17.15
CA ASN A 383 -20.99 14.64 -17.25
C ASN A 383 -21.84 13.75 -16.35
N VAL A 384 -22.18 12.55 -16.80
CA VAL A 384 -22.89 11.58 -15.97
C VAL A 384 -22.00 10.38 -15.71
N ALA A 385 -21.81 10.06 -14.43
CA ALA A 385 -21.06 8.90 -13.98
C ALA A 385 -21.99 7.87 -13.31
N GLN A 386 -21.74 6.59 -13.57
CA GLN A 386 -22.27 5.46 -12.82
C GLN A 386 -21.08 4.71 -12.22
N THR A 387 -21.04 4.51 -10.90
CA THR A 387 -19.85 3.97 -10.22
C THR A 387 -19.99 2.53 -9.74
N SER A 388 -21.22 2.02 -9.62
CA SER A 388 -21.46 0.81 -8.82
C SER A 388 -21.45 -0.45 -9.69
N LEU A 389 -20.26 -0.84 -10.14
CA LEU A 389 -20.01 -2.14 -10.79
C LEU A 389 -19.61 -3.17 -9.73
N LEU A 390 -20.58 -3.78 -9.05
CA LEU A 390 -20.32 -4.88 -8.12
C LEU A 390 -19.94 -6.14 -8.91
N HIS A 391 -18.67 -6.55 -8.83
CA HIS A 391 -18.20 -7.82 -9.34
C HIS A 391 -17.79 -8.71 -8.17
N PHE A 392 -18.52 -9.80 -7.94
CA PHE A 392 -17.99 -10.92 -7.16
C PHE A 392 -17.39 -11.93 -8.13
N ILE A 393 -16.08 -12.15 -8.00
CA ILE A 393 -15.33 -13.16 -8.75
C ILE A 393 -15.33 -14.44 -7.91
N LEU A 394 -15.39 -15.60 -8.58
CA LEU A 394 -15.18 -16.92 -7.95
C LEU A 394 -13.93 -16.90 -7.07
N ASP A 395 -14.08 -17.25 -5.78
CA ASP A 395 -12.98 -17.24 -4.83
C ASP A 395 -12.30 -18.61 -4.77
N LYS A 396 -11.22 -18.75 -5.56
CA LYS A 396 -10.42 -19.98 -5.65
C LYS A 396 -9.71 -20.37 -4.35
N ARG A 397 -9.69 -19.50 -3.32
CA ARG A 397 -9.07 -19.83 -2.02
C ARG A 397 -9.82 -20.93 -1.28
N TYR A 398 -11.12 -21.04 -1.53
CA TYR A 398 -12.00 -22.07 -0.94
C TYR A 398 -12.22 -23.24 -1.88
N ASP A 399 -11.39 -23.42 -2.90
CA ASP A 399 -11.37 -24.58 -3.78
C ASP A 399 -10.00 -25.25 -3.63
N ASP A 400 -9.95 -26.31 -2.84
CA ASP A 400 -8.71 -27.02 -2.50
C ASP A 400 -8.27 -28.02 -3.61
N GLY A 401 -8.97 -28.03 -4.75
CA GLY A 401 -8.77 -28.98 -5.83
C GLY A 401 -9.54 -30.29 -5.67
N ASN A 402 -10.20 -30.53 -4.53
CA ASN A 402 -11.15 -31.63 -4.32
C ASN A 402 -12.61 -31.16 -4.31
N GLY A 403 -12.84 -29.85 -4.36
CA GLY A 403 -14.16 -29.23 -4.41
C GLY A 403 -14.18 -27.90 -3.66
N VAL A 404 -15.25 -27.15 -3.85
CA VAL A 404 -15.46 -25.91 -3.11
C VAL A 404 -15.88 -26.24 -1.67
N ILE A 405 -15.20 -25.65 -0.69
CA ILE A 405 -15.53 -25.77 0.75
C ILE A 405 -16.97 -25.31 0.98
N PRO A 406 -17.80 -26.08 1.70
CA PRO A 406 -19.18 -25.68 1.97
C PRO A 406 -19.27 -24.32 2.68
N PRO A 407 -20.27 -23.47 2.34
CA PRO A 407 -20.34 -22.10 2.86
C PRO A 407 -20.45 -21.98 4.38
N HIS A 408 -21.02 -22.98 5.06
CA HIS A 408 -21.13 -23.03 6.52
C HIS A 408 -19.82 -23.46 7.22
N GLU A 409 -18.84 -23.97 6.46
CA GLU A 409 -17.51 -24.33 6.96
C GLU A 409 -16.50 -23.18 6.76
N VAL A 410 -16.91 -22.11 6.08
CA VAL A 410 -16.10 -20.90 5.91
C VAL A 410 -16.34 -19.97 7.10
N GLU A 411 -15.28 -19.62 7.81
CA GLU A 411 -15.33 -18.65 8.91
C GLU A 411 -15.48 -17.24 8.32
N TYR A 412 -16.66 -16.64 8.41
CA TYR A 412 -16.85 -15.22 8.10
C TYR A 412 -16.76 -14.43 9.40
N VAL A 413 -15.81 -13.50 9.46
CA VAL A 413 -15.67 -12.58 10.59
C VAL A 413 -16.14 -11.21 10.15
N CYS A 414 -16.99 -10.57 10.96
CA CYS A 414 -17.23 -9.14 10.87
C CYS A 414 -16.96 -8.45 12.23
N TYR A 415 -16.92 -7.13 12.20
CA TYR A 415 -16.88 -6.31 13.40
C TYR A 415 -18.11 -5.40 13.41
N GLU A 416 -18.83 -5.38 14.51
CA GLU A 416 -19.94 -4.45 14.72
C GLU A 416 -19.83 -3.79 16.09
N ASN A 417 -19.81 -2.46 16.12
CA ASN A 417 -19.74 -1.65 17.35
C ASN A 417 -18.63 -2.11 18.33
N GLY A 418 -17.47 -2.52 17.82
CA GLY A 418 -16.33 -2.95 18.61
C GLY A 418 -16.34 -4.43 19.01
N ILE A 419 -17.32 -5.20 18.53
CA ILE A 419 -17.46 -6.62 18.82
C ILE A 419 -17.09 -7.42 17.59
N LYS A 420 -16.14 -8.35 17.72
CA LYS A 420 -15.83 -9.36 16.71
C LYS A 420 -16.96 -10.39 16.70
N LEU A 421 -17.62 -10.55 15.57
CA LEU A 421 -18.69 -11.53 15.37
C LEU A 421 -18.23 -12.59 14.36
N ASN A 422 -18.55 -13.84 14.67
CA ASN A 422 -18.42 -14.93 13.72
C ASN A 422 -19.80 -15.16 13.10
N ILE A 423 -19.86 -15.01 11.78
CA ILE A 423 -21.06 -15.12 10.97
C ILE A 423 -21.00 -16.44 10.22
N ASP A 424 -22.10 -17.17 10.24
CA ASP A 424 -22.36 -18.21 9.25
C ASP A 424 -23.25 -17.58 8.17
N PRO A 425 -22.74 -17.41 6.93
CA PRO A 425 -23.44 -16.71 5.87
C PRO A 425 -24.74 -17.41 5.45
N VAL A 426 -24.92 -18.68 5.82
CA VAL A 426 -26.17 -19.42 5.58
C VAL A 426 -27.29 -18.94 6.50
N ASN A 427 -26.95 -18.38 7.66
CA ASN A 427 -27.90 -17.87 8.64
C ASN A 427 -28.24 -16.38 8.42
N GLU A 428 -27.52 -15.70 7.52
CA GLU A 428 -27.78 -14.31 7.15
C GLU A 428 -29.02 -14.23 6.26
N MET A 429 -30.16 -13.91 6.86
CA MET A 429 -31.39 -13.62 6.11
C MET A 429 -31.35 -12.17 5.63
N GLY A 430 -31.48 -11.97 4.31
CA GLY A 430 -31.38 -10.65 3.68
C GLY A 430 -32.25 -9.59 4.35
N GLN A 431 -31.70 -8.40 4.57
CA GLN A 431 -32.37 -7.28 5.26
C GLN A 431 -33.55 -6.65 4.48
N PHE A 432 -33.90 -7.16 3.29
CA PHE A 432 -34.96 -6.60 2.44
C PHE A 432 -36.25 -7.42 2.52
N PRO A 433 -37.41 -6.78 2.78
CA PRO A 433 -38.70 -7.46 2.71
C PRO A 433 -38.94 -8.04 1.30
N GLY A 434 -39.15 -9.35 1.21
CA GLY A 434 -39.49 -10.04 -0.05
C GLY A 434 -38.30 -10.55 -0.89
N ALA A 435 -37.07 -10.50 -0.36
CA ALA A 435 -35.91 -11.12 -1.01
C ALA A 435 -35.70 -12.56 -0.50
N ASP A 436 -36.33 -13.54 -1.14
CA ASP A 436 -35.93 -14.94 -1.00
C ASP A 436 -34.56 -15.12 -1.69
N TYR A 437 -33.48 -14.91 -0.93
CA TYR A 437 -32.11 -15.09 -1.41
C TYR A 437 -31.45 -16.27 -0.70
N ASN A 438 -31.19 -17.36 -1.42
CA ASN A 438 -30.53 -18.55 -0.90
C ASN A 438 -29.01 -18.49 -1.15
N PHE A 439 -28.22 -18.03 -0.17
CA PHE A 439 -26.77 -17.89 -0.32
C PHE A 439 -26.08 -19.17 -0.84
N VAL A 440 -26.49 -20.34 -0.36
CA VAL A 440 -25.89 -21.64 -0.69
C VAL A 440 -25.97 -21.96 -2.18
N GLU A 441 -27.08 -21.62 -2.84
CA GLU A 441 -27.25 -21.87 -4.28
C GLU A 441 -26.37 -20.98 -5.17
N TRP A 442 -25.94 -19.83 -4.66
CA TRP A 442 -25.21 -18.82 -5.42
C TRP A 442 -23.72 -18.80 -5.09
N TYR A 443 -23.32 -19.28 -3.91
CA TYR A 443 -21.92 -19.39 -3.47
C TYR A 443 -21.06 -20.17 -4.48
N ASN A 444 -20.01 -19.52 -5.01
CA ASN A 444 -19.08 -20.08 -6.00
C ASN A 444 -19.72 -20.74 -7.24
N SER A 445 -20.97 -20.37 -7.57
CA SER A 445 -21.72 -20.94 -8.70
C SER A 445 -21.41 -20.29 -10.06
N GLY A 446 -20.67 -19.17 -10.05
CA GLY A 446 -20.47 -18.30 -11.22
C GLY A 446 -21.71 -17.49 -11.63
N LYS A 447 -22.84 -17.66 -10.94
CA LYS A 447 -24.05 -16.87 -11.16
C LYS A 447 -23.96 -15.50 -10.44
N PRO A 448 -24.69 -14.47 -10.91
CA PRO A 448 -24.68 -13.15 -10.28
C PRO A 448 -25.17 -13.17 -8.82
N TYR A 449 -24.29 -12.91 -7.87
CA TYR A 449 -24.64 -12.74 -6.46
C TYR A 449 -25.57 -11.53 -6.26
N ARG A 450 -26.60 -11.64 -5.40
CA ARG A 450 -27.37 -10.48 -4.93
C ARG A 450 -26.83 -10.03 -3.58
N GLY A 451 -25.92 -9.06 -3.60
CA GLY A 451 -25.44 -8.44 -2.37
C GLY A 451 -26.52 -7.58 -1.74
N GLY A 452 -26.86 -7.88 -0.48
CA GLY A 452 -27.68 -7.00 0.34
C GLY A 452 -26.79 -5.91 0.93
N VAL A 453 -26.59 -4.80 0.21
CA VAL A 453 -26.13 -3.57 0.85
C VAL A 453 -27.35 -2.72 1.15
N GLY A 454 -27.71 -2.62 2.43
CA GLY A 454 -28.80 -1.78 2.91
C GLY A 454 -28.29 -0.38 3.22
N TYR A 455 -28.41 0.55 2.27
CA TYR A 455 -28.13 1.97 2.52
C TYR A 455 -29.35 2.65 3.13
N GLY A 456 -29.41 2.67 4.45
CA GLY A 456 -30.45 3.38 5.20
C GLY A 456 -31.82 2.70 5.11
N GLY A 457 -32.47 2.57 6.26
CA GLY A 457 -33.90 2.25 6.30
C GLY A 457 -34.74 3.42 5.79
N THR A 458 -35.91 3.63 6.39
CA THR A 458 -36.84 4.75 6.12
C THR A 458 -36.28 6.17 6.33
N LEU A 459 -34.98 6.31 6.64
CA LEU A 459 -34.28 7.57 6.88
C LEU A 459 -33.42 7.99 5.68
N GLY A 460 -33.93 7.80 4.45
CA GLY A 460 -33.36 8.50 3.29
C GLY A 460 -33.19 9.99 3.64
N ALA A 461 -32.06 10.56 3.24
CA ALA A 461 -31.62 11.91 3.61
C ALA A 461 -32.78 12.92 3.67
N GLY A 462 -33.10 13.36 4.90
CA GLY A 462 -34.02 14.46 5.16
C GLY A 462 -33.36 15.80 4.99
#